data_AF-A0ABD3RJD5-F1
#
_entry.id   AF-A0ABD3RJD5-F1
#
_cell.length_a   1.000
_cell.length_b   1.000
_cell.length_c   1.000
_cell.angle_alpha   90.00
_cell.angle_beta   90.00
_cell.angle_gamma   90.00
#
_symmetry.space_group_name_H-M   'P 1'
#
loop_
_entity.id
_entity.type
_entity.pdbx_description
1 polymer ?
#
loop_
_entity_poly.entity_id
_entity_poly.type
_entity_poly.pdbx_seq_one_letter_code
_entity_poly.pdbx_strand_id
1 'polypeptide(L)'
;MKELNIPQEANKSMPRLYIDSEIWKPHSLSNYNVAWLRIPAVHGTRYWEVKLQRYKSKGLSMQKPRLALGKGWSAFCVDNNLREGDELDMKFMELKREGMGADILHIFIDVNVVN
;
A
#
# COMPACT_ATOMS: atom_id res chain seq x y z
N MET A 1 37.95 22.06 11.95
CA MET A 1 36.53 21.68 11.86
C MET A 1 36.01 22.11 10.51
N LYS A 2 35.63 21.16 9.66
CA LYS A 2 34.96 21.43 8.37
C LYS A 2 33.59 20.78 8.46
N GLU A 3 32.57 21.61 8.57
CA GLU A 3 31.21 21.19 8.30
C GLU A 3 30.95 21.12 6.79
N LEU A 4 29.98 20.25 6.46
CA LEU A 4 29.13 20.22 5.26
C LEU A 4 29.70 19.62 3.97
N ASN A 5 29.35 18.34 3.76
CA ASN A 5 28.50 17.97 2.62
C ASN A 5 27.84 16.63 2.91
N ILE A 6 26.63 16.64 3.48
CA ILE A 6 25.73 15.49 3.37
C ILE A 6 24.89 15.81 2.14
N PRO A 7 25.09 15.15 0.98
CA PRO A 7 24.15 15.29 -0.10
C PRO A 7 22.80 14.86 0.45
N GLN A 8 21.85 15.78 0.48
CA GLN A 8 20.45 15.43 0.65
C GLN A 8 20.16 14.31 -0.34
N GLU A 9 19.83 13.12 0.17
CA GLU A 9 19.39 11.96 -0.62
C GLU A 9 18.03 12.25 -1.29
N ALA A 10 17.99 13.28 -2.13
CA ALA A 10 16.87 13.66 -2.96
C ALA A 10 16.85 12.74 -4.18
N ASN A 11 16.66 11.42 -3.98
CA ASN A 11 16.13 10.48 -4.99
C ASN A 11 16.01 9.01 -4.54
N LYS A 12 15.89 8.68 -3.25
CA LYS A 12 15.32 7.37 -2.90
C LYS A 12 13.83 7.43 -3.19
N SER A 13 13.45 6.91 -4.36
CA SER A 13 12.06 6.56 -4.71
C SER A 13 11.35 6.07 -3.45
N MET A 14 10.24 6.73 -3.06
CA MET A 14 9.42 6.29 -1.91
C MET A 14 9.30 4.75 -1.93
N PRO A 15 9.49 4.07 -0.79
CA PRO A 15 9.28 2.63 -0.74
C PRO A 15 7.85 2.37 -1.22
N ARG A 16 7.68 1.38 -2.09
CA ARG A 16 6.37 0.95 -2.57
C ARG A 16 6.24 -0.53 -2.28
N LEU A 17 5.12 -0.94 -1.72
CA LEU A 17 4.82 -2.36 -1.59
C LEU A 17 4.17 -2.83 -2.90
N TYR A 18 4.86 -3.67 -3.67
CA TYR A 18 4.27 -4.32 -4.83
C TYR A 18 3.37 -5.47 -4.36
N ILE A 19 2.18 -5.54 -4.95
CA ILE A 19 1.23 -6.63 -4.73
C ILE A 19 1.29 -7.53 -5.95
N ASP A 20 1.46 -8.84 -5.74
CA ASP A 20 1.46 -9.79 -6.84
C ASP A 20 0.10 -9.80 -7.55
N SER A 21 0.15 -9.93 -8.88
CA SER A 21 -1.03 -10.11 -9.72
C SER A 21 -1.96 -11.25 -9.29
N GLU A 22 -1.43 -12.32 -8.71
CA GLU A 22 -2.21 -13.45 -8.22
C GLU A 22 -3.01 -13.09 -6.96
N ILE A 23 -2.54 -12.08 -6.22
CA ILE A 23 -3.21 -11.55 -5.04
C ILE A 23 -4.23 -10.47 -5.45
N TRP A 24 -3.86 -9.50 -6.28
CA TRP A 24 -4.74 -8.34 -6.50
C TRP A 24 -5.80 -8.54 -7.58
N LYS A 25 -5.60 -9.44 -8.55
CA LYS A 25 -6.59 -9.67 -9.63
C LYS A 25 -7.89 -10.30 -9.13
N PRO A 26 -7.89 -11.34 -8.27
CA PRO A 26 -9.12 -11.93 -7.77
C PRO A 26 -10.03 -10.92 -7.05
N HIS A 27 -9.42 -9.92 -6.40
CA HIS A 27 -10.13 -8.84 -5.69
C HIS A 27 -10.33 -7.60 -6.55
N SER A 28 -10.04 -7.65 -7.86
CA SER A 28 -10.20 -6.53 -8.79
C SER A 28 -9.58 -5.21 -8.29
N LEU A 29 -8.49 -5.27 -7.52
CA LEU A 29 -7.96 -4.08 -6.82
C LEU A 29 -7.51 -2.98 -7.79
N SER A 30 -7.25 -3.33 -9.05
CA SER A 30 -6.94 -2.37 -10.12
C SER A 30 -8.06 -1.37 -10.41
N ASN A 31 -9.29 -1.63 -9.96
CA ASN A 31 -10.43 -0.75 -10.19
C ASN A 31 -10.48 0.43 -9.21
N TYR A 32 -9.61 0.41 -8.19
CA TYR A 32 -9.61 1.38 -7.11
C TYR A 32 -8.33 2.20 -7.12
N ASN A 33 -8.46 3.46 -6.70
CA ASN A 33 -7.33 4.40 -6.58
C ASN A 33 -6.84 4.52 -5.13
N VAL A 34 -7.63 4.05 -4.17
CA VAL A 34 -7.40 4.21 -2.74
C VAL A 34 -7.73 2.89 -2.03
N ALA A 35 -6.91 2.51 -1.07
CA ALA A 35 -7.20 1.50 -0.07
C ALA A 35 -6.94 2.06 1.33
N TRP A 36 -7.51 1.41 2.34
CA TRP A 36 -7.29 1.70 3.75
C TRP A 36 -6.58 0.52 4.39
N LEU A 37 -5.34 0.72 4.82
CA LEU A 37 -4.64 -0.28 5.63
C LEU A 37 -5.23 -0.25 7.04
N ARG A 38 -5.38 -1.42 7.64
CA ARG A 38 -6.01 -1.59 8.95
C ARG A 38 -5.14 -2.49 9.83
N ILE A 39 -4.84 -2.02 11.04
CA ILE A 39 -4.24 -2.84 12.09
C ILE A 39 -5.18 -2.83 13.29
N PRO A 40 -5.78 -3.99 13.65
CA PRO A 40 -6.51 -4.14 14.89
C PRO A 40 -5.58 -3.88 16.08
N ALA A 41 -6.01 -3.04 17.04
CA ALA A 41 -5.29 -2.85 18.30
C ALA A 41 -6.26 -2.87 19.48
N VAL A 42 -5.71 -3.12 20.68
CA VAL A 42 -6.47 -3.31 21.92
C VAL A 42 -7.38 -2.12 22.23
N HIS A 43 -6.94 -0.89 21.92
CA HIS A 43 -7.67 0.34 22.18
C HIS A 43 -8.35 0.93 20.94
N GLY A 44 -8.66 0.09 19.97
CA GLY A 44 -9.33 0.48 18.75
C GLY A 44 -8.45 0.30 17.52
N THR A 45 -9.11 0.24 16.38
CA THR A 45 -8.46 -0.05 15.11
C THR A 45 -7.81 1.20 14.53
N ARG A 46 -6.56 1.07 14.07
CA ARG A 46 -5.85 2.13 13.36
C ARG A 46 -5.99 1.97 11.86
N TYR A 47 -6.02 3.09 11.14
CA TYR A 47 -6.24 3.13 9.70
C TYR A 47 -5.27 4.07 9.00
N TRP A 48 -4.85 3.71 7.79
CA TRP A 48 -4.03 4.56 6.91
C TRP A 48 -4.59 4.54 5.50
N GLU A 49 -4.88 5.72 4.94
CA GLU A 49 -5.21 5.84 3.52
C GLU A 49 -3.94 5.64 2.68
N VAL A 50 -3.99 4.74 1.69
CA VAL A 50 -2.92 4.51 0.74
C VAL A 50 -3.42 4.58 -0.70
N LYS A 51 -2.61 5.17 -1.59
CA LYS A 51 -2.93 5.19 -3.02
C LYS A 51 -2.54 3.86 -3.67
N LEU A 52 -3.47 3.29 -4.43
CA LEU A 52 -3.20 2.16 -5.30
C LEU A 52 -2.66 2.65 -6.64
N GLN A 53 -1.44 2.24 -6.97
CA GLN A 53 -0.73 2.68 -8.16
C GLN A 53 -0.53 1.52 -9.14
N ARG A 54 -0.98 1.72 -10.37
CA ARG A 54 -0.83 0.77 -11.47
C ARG A 54 0.39 1.14 -12.30
N TYR A 55 1.28 0.18 -12.52
CA TYR A 55 2.40 0.32 -13.43
C TYR A 55 2.14 -0.50 -14.67
N LYS A 56 2.14 0.19 -15.81
CA LYS A 56 2.29 -0.47 -17.10
C LYS A 56 3.75 -0.89 -17.24
N SER A 57 4.01 -2.11 -17.69
CA SER A 57 5.35 -2.50 -18.10
C SER A 57 5.84 -1.55 -19.19
N LYS A 58 7.02 -0.94 -19.01
CA LYS A 58 7.67 -0.17 -20.08
C LYS A 58 8.37 -1.17 -21.00
N GLY A 59 7.68 -1.63 -22.05
CA GLY A 59 8.28 -2.38 -23.15
C GLY A 59 7.66 -3.74 -23.45
N LEU A 60 8.05 -4.29 -24.61
CA LEU A 60 7.59 -5.53 -25.25
C LEU A 60 7.84 -6.84 -24.46
N SER A 61 8.27 -6.77 -23.20
CA SER A 61 8.38 -7.98 -22.37
C SER A 61 7.06 -8.23 -21.64
N MET A 62 6.62 -9.49 -21.67
CA MET A 62 5.39 -10.03 -21.06
C MET A 62 5.38 -9.93 -19.52
N GLN A 63 5.79 -8.80 -18.94
CA GLN A 63 5.68 -8.62 -17.50
C GLN A 63 4.25 -8.23 -17.14
N LYS A 64 3.67 -9.03 -16.23
CA LYS A 64 2.32 -8.84 -15.71
C LYS A 64 2.17 -7.40 -15.16
N PRO A 65 1.01 -6.74 -15.32
CA PRO A 65 0.75 -5.44 -14.71
C PRO A 65 1.04 -5.50 -13.21
N ARG A 66 1.75 -4.49 -12.68
CA ARG A 66 2.10 -4.42 -11.26
C ARG A 66 1.18 -3.43 -10.57
N LEU A 67 0.62 -3.84 -9.44
CA LEU A 67 -0.08 -2.96 -8.52
C LEU A 67 0.84 -2.69 -7.34
N ALA A 68 0.86 -1.47 -6.83
CA ALA A 68 1.61 -1.17 -5.62
C ALA A 68 0.86 -0.20 -4.69
N LEU A 69 1.14 -0.31 -3.39
CA LEU A 69 0.80 0.72 -2.42
C LEU A 69 1.81 1.86 -2.54
N GLY A 70 1.30 3.03 -2.93
CA GLY A 70 2.08 4.24 -3.15
C GLY A 70 2.00 5.20 -1.97
N LYS A 71 1.61 6.46 -2.25
CA LYS A 71 1.48 7.50 -1.21
C LYS A 71 0.63 7.00 -0.05
N GLY A 72 1.13 7.18 1.18
CA GLY A 72 0.53 6.66 2.43
C GLY A 72 1.24 5.40 2.96
N TRP A 73 1.87 4.61 2.09
CA TRP A 73 2.61 3.40 2.48
C TRP A 73 3.79 3.72 3.41
N SER A 74 4.57 4.74 3.10
CA SER A 74 5.73 5.13 3.94
C SER A 74 5.32 5.56 5.35
N ALA A 75 4.20 6.27 5.49
CA ALA A 75 3.66 6.66 6.80
C ALA A 75 3.24 5.42 7.60
N PHE A 76 2.56 4.47 6.95
CA PHE A 76 2.23 3.19 7.56
C PHE A 76 3.47 2.43 8.04
N CYS A 77 4.54 2.35 7.24
CA CYS A 77 5.79 1.69 7.66
C CYS A 77 6.40 2.37 8.90
N VAL A 78 6.47 3.70 8.91
CA VAL A 78 7.04 4.45 10.04
C VAL A 78 6.24 4.25 11.32
N ASP A 79 4.90 4.35 11.24
CA ASP A 79 4.00 4.24 12.40
C ASP A 79 3.92 2.82 12.99
N ASN A 80 4.41 1.82 12.25
CA ASN A 80 4.44 0.41 12.65
C ASN A 80 5.87 -0.15 12.75
N ASN A 81 6.90 0.71 12.62
CA ASN A 81 8.31 0.33 12.66
C ASN A 81 8.67 -0.83 11.70
N LEU A 82 8.03 -0.86 10.52
CA LEU A 82 8.30 -1.87 9.50
C LEU A 82 9.64 -1.63 8.81
N ARG A 83 10.33 -2.72 8.51
CA ARG A 83 11.66 -2.75 7.89
C ARG A 83 11.68 -3.73 6.72
N GLU A 84 12.72 -3.61 5.90
CA GLU A 84 12.97 -4.60 4.86
C GLU A 84 13.24 -5.96 5.50
N GLY A 85 12.56 -6.99 4.99
CA GLY A 85 12.60 -8.35 5.52
C GLY A 85 11.40 -8.72 6.40
N ASP A 86 10.61 -7.74 6.86
CA ASP A 86 9.40 -8.04 7.63
C ASP A 86 8.34 -8.71 6.75
N GLU A 87 7.68 -9.72 7.31
CA GLU A 87 6.60 -10.43 6.65
C GLU A 87 5.24 -9.83 7.05
N LEU A 88 4.36 -9.69 6.06
CA LEU A 88 3.02 -9.14 6.23
C LEU A 88 2.00 -10.15 5.73
N ASP A 89 1.07 -10.53 6.60
CA ASP A 89 -0.13 -11.23 6.18
C ASP A 89 -1.22 -10.20 5.83
N MET A 90 -1.76 -10.30 4.63
CA MET A 90 -2.70 -9.34 4.06
C MET A 90 -4.04 -9.98 3.73
N LYS A 91 -5.12 -9.41 4.26
CA LYS A 91 -6.49 -9.81 3.90
C LYS A 91 -7.26 -8.65 3.28
N PHE A 92 -7.85 -8.90 2.12
CA PHE A 92 -8.58 -7.92 1.33
C PHE A 92 -10.08 -7.99 1.63
N MET A 93 -10.69 -6.83 1.88
CA MET A 93 -12.12 -6.71 2.14
C MET A 93 -12.69 -5.53 1.36
N GLU A 94 -13.88 -5.74 0.82
CA GLU A 94 -14.66 -4.73 0.11
C GLU A 94 -15.81 -4.26 1.00
N LEU A 95 -15.86 -2.95 1.28
CA LEU A 95 -17.00 -2.32 1.96
C LEU A 95 -17.73 -1.40 0.99
N LYS A 96 -18.94 -1.81 0.60
CA LYS A 96 -19.88 -0.95 -0.13
C LYS A 96 -20.61 -0.07 0.87
N ARG A 97 -20.58 1.24 0.66
CA ARG A 97 -21.38 2.17 1.47
C ARG A 97 -22.75 2.33 0.81
N GLU A 98 -23.79 1.74 1.40
CA GLU A 98 -25.16 1.92 0.92
C GLU A 98 -25.64 3.37 1.15
N GLY A 99 -26.37 3.92 0.16
CA GLY A 99 -27.27 5.06 0.39
C GLY A 99 -26.77 6.46 0.02
N MET A 100 -25.63 6.65 -0.67
CA MET A 100 -25.21 7.98 -1.12
C MET A 100 -24.70 8.00 -2.57
N GLY A 101 -25.62 7.96 -3.54
CA GLY A 101 -25.50 8.52 -4.91
C GLY A 101 -24.43 7.95 -5.87
N ALA A 102 -23.38 7.34 -5.34
CA ALA A 102 -22.39 6.52 -5.99
C ALA A 102 -21.88 5.56 -4.91
N ASP A 103 -21.93 4.24 -5.16
CA ASP A 103 -21.36 3.25 -4.27
C ASP A 103 -19.86 3.51 -4.11
N ILE A 104 -19.45 4.25 -3.06
CA ILE A 104 -18.04 4.43 -2.76
C ILE A 104 -17.58 3.13 -2.13
N LEU A 105 -16.92 2.32 -2.94
CA LEU A 105 -16.34 1.07 -2.51
C LEU A 105 -14.97 1.35 -1.89
N HIS A 106 -14.91 1.19 -0.57
CA HIS A 106 -13.66 1.25 0.19
C HIS A 106 -13.05 -0.16 0.25
N ILE A 107 -11.77 -0.26 -0.09
CA ILE A 107 -11.01 -1.47 0.16
C ILE A 107 -10.29 -1.33 1.49
N PHE A 108 -10.49 -2.30 2.36
CA PHE A 108 -9.69 -2.48 3.56
C PHE A 108 -8.70 -3.61 3.34
N ILE A 109 -7.45 -3.36 3.72
CA ILE A 109 -6.41 -4.37 3.78
C ILE A 109 -6.06 -4.53 5.25
N ASP A 110 -6.45 -5.67 5.83
CA ASP A 110 -5.97 -6.06 7.14
C ASP A 110 -4.52 -6.48 7.01
N VAL A 111 -3.68 -5.94 7.89
CA VAL A 111 -2.27 -6.26 7.93
C VAL A 111 -1.95 -6.84 9.30
N ASN A 112 -1.44 -8.08 9.31
CA ASN A 112 -0.79 -8.65 10.49
C ASN A 112 0.72 -8.68 10.23
N VAL A 113 1.49 -8.16 11.17
CA VAL A 113 2.96 -8.17 11.09
C VAL A 113 3.44 -9.47 11.75
N VAL A 114 4.13 -10.31 10.98
CA VAL A 114 4.72 -11.56 11.46
C VAL A 114 6.19 -11.29 11.71
N ASN A 115 6.61 -11.34 12.97
CA ASN A 115 8.00 -11.16 13.40
C ASN A 115 8.68 -12.50 13.66
#